data_AF-A0A512LAK9-F1
#
_entry.id   AF-A0A512LAK9-F1
#
_cell.length_a   1.000
_cell.length_b   1.000
_cell.length_c   1.000
_cell.angle_alpha   90.00
_cell.angle_beta   90.00
_cell.angle_gamma   90.00
#
_symmetry.space_group_name_H-M   'P 1'
#
loop_
_entity.id
_entity.type
_entity.pdbx_description
1 polymer ?
#
loop_
_entity_poly.entity_id
_entity_poly.type
_entity_poly.pdbx_seq_one_letter_code
_entity_poly.pdbx_strand_id
1 'polypeptide(L)'
;MEGLQQICLRCFHLIPAETQTCPHCGADLAAFAARDYADKLIAALGHSLSEVRMRAIIALGWRGEGRAAQPLLELALRHPVDVVEGLAVVKSLAGMGVEGRIALVALAERHQAHAVRETAQQVLRTIRHAKH
;
A
#
# COMPACT_ATOMS: atom_id res chain seq x y z
N MET A 1 -32.42 9.52 -17.57
CA MET A 1 -31.93 10.07 -16.29
C MET A 1 -31.02 9.02 -15.70
N GLU A 2 -29.72 9.18 -15.83
CA GLU A 2 -28.76 8.30 -15.15
C GLU A 2 -28.81 8.62 -13.66
N GLY A 3 -29.03 7.60 -12.84
CA GLY A 3 -29.04 7.74 -11.38
C GLY A 3 -27.67 8.16 -10.85
N LEU A 4 -27.63 8.66 -9.61
CA LEU A 4 -26.38 8.99 -8.94
C LEU A 4 -25.47 7.76 -8.88
N GLN A 5 -24.19 7.95 -9.19
CA GLN A 5 -23.17 6.91 -9.15
C GLN A 5 -22.14 7.20 -8.06
N GLN A 6 -21.55 6.15 -7.53
CA GLN A 6 -20.44 6.22 -6.58
C GLN A 6 -19.37 5.19 -6.95
N ILE A 7 -18.17 5.33 -6.39
CA ILE A 7 -17.09 4.35 -6.55
C ILE A 7 -17.09 3.41 -5.35
N CYS A 8 -17.09 2.10 -5.59
CA CYS A 8 -16.83 1.12 -4.53
C CYS A 8 -15.39 1.27 -4.03
N LEU A 9 -15.19 1.65 -2.77
CA LEU A 9 -13.84 1.85 -2.21
C LEU A 9 -13.04 0.56 -1.99
N ARG A 10 -13.64 -0.61 -2.25
CA ARG A 10 -12.95 -1.91 -2.20
C ARG A 10 -12.41 -2.36 -3.55
N CYS A 11 -13.20 -2.27 -4.62
CA CYS A 11 -12.83 -2.75 -5.96
C CYS A 11 -12.75 -1.67 -7.04
N PHE A 12 -13.01 -0.41 -6.66
CA PHE A 12 -12.91 0.79 -7.51
C PHE A 12 -13.81 0.82 -8.74
N HIS A 13 -14.85 -0.02 -8.79
CA HIS A 13 -15.87 0.04 -9.83
C HIS A 13 -16.93 1.11 -9.53
N LEU A 14 -17.44 1.76 -10.59
CA LEU A 14 -18.63 2.59 -10.52
C LEU A 14 -19.85 1.71 -10.25
N ILE A 15 -20.66 2.11 -9.29
CA ILE A 15 -21.87 1.41 -8.84
C ILE A 15 -22.99 2.42 -8.57
N PRO A 16 -24.26 2.01 -8.58
CA PRO A 16 -25.37 2.88 -8.16
C PRO A 16 -25.18 3.41 -6.74
N ALA A 17 -25.54 4.67 -6.48
CA ALA A 17 -25.33 5.34 -5.20
C ALA A 17 -26.08 4.69 -4.02
N GLU A 18 -27.22 4.06 -4.28
CA GLU A 18 -28.07 3.38 -3.30
C GLU A 18 -27.63 1.93 -2.98
N THR A 19 -26.52 1.48 -3.58
CA THR A 19 -25.98 0.14 -3.38
C THR A 19 -25.53 -0.07 -1.92
N GLN A 20 -26.01 -1.13 -1.26
CA GLN A 20 -25.51 -1.54 0.06
C GLN A 20 -24.37 -2.56 -0.05
N THR A 21 -24.49 -3.49 -1.01
CA THR A 21 -23.49 -4.52 -1.29
C THR A 21 -23.01 -4.39 -2.72
N CYS A 22 -21.69 -4.23 -2.91
CA CYS A 22 -21.11 -4.04 -4.24
C CYS A 22 -21.42 -5.25 -5.16
N PRO A 23 -22.04 -5.06 -6.34
CA PRO A 23 -22.34 -6.17 -7.26
C PRO A 23 -21.10 -6.78 -7.90
N HIS A 24 -19.96 -6.08 -7.89
CA HIS A 24 -18.72 -6.57 -8.51
C HIS A 24 -17.84 -7.37 -7.56
N CYS A 25 -17.80 -7.01 -6.28
CA CYS A 25 -16.90 -7.66 -5.31
C CYS A 25 -17.57 -8.17 -4.04
N GLY A 26 -18.88 -7.99 -3.90
CA GLY A 26 -19.66 -8.45 -2.73
C GLY A 26 -19.38 -7.65 -1.44
N ALA A 27 -18.63 -6.56 -1.50
CA ALA A 27 -18.32 -5.77 -0.31
C ALA A 27 -19.58 -5.08 0.24
N ASP A 28 -19.82 -5.25 1.54
CA ASP A 28 -20.72 -4.40 2.31
C ASP A 28 -20.09 -2.99 2.44
N LEU A 29 -20.76 -1.99 1.85
CA LEU A 29 -20.24 -0.63 1.79
C LEU A 29 -20.29 0.06 3.15
N ALA A 30 -21.28 -0.23 3.99
CA ALA A 30 -21.40 0.34 5.33
C ALA A 30 -20.30 -0.23 6.24
N ALA A 31 -20.09 -1.55 6.21
CA ALA A 31 -19.02 -2.20 6.94
C ALA A 31 -17.64 -1.71 6.47
N PHE A 32 -17.45 -1.48 5.17
CA PHE A 32 -16.20 -0.91 4.65
C PHE A 32 -16.01 0.54 5.09
N ALA A 33 -17.06 1.36 5.07
CA ALA A 33 -17.01 2.75 5.52
C ALA A 33 -16.69 2.85 7.02
N ALA A 34 -17.07 1.86 7.83
CA ALA A 34 -16.77 1.79 9.26
C ALA A 34 -15.32 1.35 9.58
N ARG A 35 -14.56 0.85 8.60
CA ARG A 35 -13.16 0.46 8.82
C ARG A 35 -12.30 1.64 9.24
N ASP A 36 -11.25 1.32 9.99
CA ASP A 36 -10.28 2.33 10.36
C ASP A 36 -9.57 2.92 9.13
N TYR A 37 -8.94 4.07 9.33
CA TYR A 37 -8.31 4.79 8.24
C TYR A 37 -7.12 4.04 7.62
N ALA A 38 -6.37 3.26 8.42
CA ALA A 38 -5.22 2.52 7.91
C ALA A 38 -5.67 1.36 7.01
N ASP A 39 -6.76 0.67 7.36
CA ASP A 39 -7.36 -0.38 6.54
C ASP A 39 -7.85 0.16 5.20
N LYS A 40 -8.39 1.38 5.18
CA LYS A 40 -8.79 2.08 3.95
C LYS A 40 -7.57 2.42 3.09
N LEU A 41 -6.48 2.89 3.69
CA LEU A 41 -5.23 3.14 2.98
C LEU A 41 -4.59 1.85 2.44
N ILE A 42 -4.60 0.77 3.22
CA ILE A 42 -4.13 -0.55 2.78
C ILE A 42 -4.96 -1.03 1.58
N ALA A 43 -6.28 -0.85 1.60
CA ALA A 43 -7.12 -1.17 0.45
C ALA A 43 -6.78 -0.32 -0.79
N ALA A 44 -6.45 0.95 -0.61
CA ALA A 44 -6.06 1.85 -1.71
C ALA A 44 -4.76 1.45 -2.42
N LEU A 45 -3.91 0.61 -1.82
CA LEU A 45 -2.75 0.01 -2.49
C LEU A 45 -3.17 -0.91 -3.66
N GLY A 46 -4.43 -1.37 -3.69
CA GLY A 46 -4.97 -2.16 -4.80
C GLY A 46 -5.52 -1.33 -5.98
N HIS A 47 -5.41 0.00 -5.93
CA HIS A 47 -5.99 0.86 -6.96
C HIS A 47 -5.26 0.75 -8.31
N SER A 48 -5.99 0.82 -9.42
CA SER A 48 -5.42 0.72 -10.78
C SER A 48 -4.50 1.89 -11.13
N LEU A 49 -4.89 3.11 -10.75
CA LEU A 49 -4.09 4.33 -10.90
C LEU A 49 -2.91 4.37 -9.91
N SER A 50 -1.69 4.49 -10.42
CA SER A 50 -0.47 4.62 -9.62
C SER A 50 -0.46 5.84 -8.70
N GLU A 51 -1.04 6.96 -9.13
CA GLU A 51 -1.11 8.16 -8.28
C GLU A 51 -1.89 7.93 -6.97
N VAL A 52 -2.95 7.11 -7.02
CA VAL A 52 -3.73 6.76 -5.84
C VAL A 52 -2.91 5.84 -4.93
N ARG A 53 -2.23 4.85 -5.51
CA ARG A 53 -1.34 3.95 -4.76
C ARG A 53 -0.18 4.72 -4.11
N MET A 54 0.44 5.64 -4.82
CA MET A 54 1.52 6.50 -4.32
C MET A 54 1.07 7.32 -3.10
N ARG A 55 -0.11 7.94 -3.16
CA ARG A 55 -0.68 8.66 -2.00
C ARG A 55 -0.89 7.72 -0.82
N ALA A 56 -1.36 6.50 -1.05
CA ALA A 56 -1.52 5.50 0.00
C ALA A 56 -0.17 5.06 0.59
N ILE A 57 0.85 4.79 -0.24
CA ILE A 57 2.22 4.44 0.19
C ILE A 57 2.79 5.51 1.12
N ILE A 58 2.69 6.79 0.73
CA ILE A 58 3.21 7.92 1.50
C ILE A 58 2.45 8.05 2.82
N ALA A 59 1.11 8.03 2.78
CA ALA A 59 0.28 8.16 3.98
C ALA A 59 0.53 7.02 4.98
N LEU A 60 0.68 5.78 4.51
CA LEU A 60 1.03 4.63 5.36
C LEU A 60 2.43 4.77 5.96
N GLY A 61 3.40 5.28 5.19
CA GLY A 61 4.74 5.59 5.68
C GLY A 61 4.75 6.58 6.84
N TRP A 62 3.97 7.66 6.74
CA TRP A 62 3.82 8.64 7.82
C TRP A 62 3.14 8.06 9.07
N ARG A 63 2.21 7.11 8.89
CA ARG A 63 1.55 6.45 10.01
C ARG A 63 2.45 5.45 10.74
N GLY A 64 3.37 4.81 10.03
CA GLY A 64 4.37 3.92 10.61
C GLY A 64 3.83 2.62 11.22
N GLU A 65 2.57 2.25 10.94
CA GLU A 65 1.96 1.04 11.50
C GLU A 65 2.54 -0.23 10.86
N GLY A 66 3.11 -1.13 11.68
CA GLY A 66 3.73 -2.38 11.22
C GLY A 66 2.81 -3.26 10.35
N ARG A 67 1.50 -3.26 10.59
CA ARG A 67 0.52 -4.01 9.79
C ARG A 67 0.48 -3.61 8.31
N ALA A 68 0.97 -2.42 7.95
CA ALA A 68 1.04 -1.96 6.56
C ALA A 68 2.26 -2.50 5.81
N ALA A 69 3.26 -3.06 6.50
CA ALA A 69 4.51 -3.47 5.88
C ALA A 69 4.33 -4.58 4.83
N GLN A 70 3.53 -5.60 5.16
CA GLN A 70 3.27 -6.72 4.25
C GLN A 70 2.48 -6.29 3.00
N PRO A 71 1.37 -5.52 3.10
CA PRO A 71 0.71 -4.95 1.93
C PRO A 71 1.60 -4.09 1.03
N LEU A 72 2.51 -3.29 1.61
CA LEU A 72 3.45 -2.47 0.86
C LEU A 72 4.50 -3.33 0.12
N LEU A 73 5.00 -4.39 0.75
CA LEU A 73 5.88 -5.37 0.11
C LEU A 73 5.20 -6.01 -1.10
N GLU A 74 3.98 -6.51 -0.92
CA GLU A 74 3.20 -7.16 -1.98
C GLU A 74 2.94 -6.22 -3.15
N LEU A 75 2.66 -4.94 -2.86
CA LEU A 75 2.50 -3.93 -3.90
C LEU A 75 3.77 -3.79 -4.76
N ALA A 76 4.92 -3.56 -4.13
CA ALA A 76 6.18 -3.37 -4.84
C ALA A 76 6.56 -4.62 -5.67
N LEU A 77 6.30 -5.83 -5.16
CA LEU A 77 6.57 -7.06 -5.90
C LEU A 77 5.60 -7.31 -7.07
N ARG A 78 4.36 -6.81 -6.99
CA ARG A 78 3.35 -6.93 -8.05
C ARG A 78 3.57 -5.92 -9.19
N HIS A 79 4.15 -4.76 -8.89
CA HIS A 79 4.45 -3.70 -9.86
C HIS A 79 5.96 -3.42 -9.98
N PRO A 80 6.79 -4.44 -10.32
CA PRO A 80 8.25 -4.33 -10.22
C PRO A 80 8.90 -3.34 -11.21
N VAL A 81 8.16 -2.95 -12.25
CA VAL A 81 8.59 -1.96 -13.26
C VAL A 81 8.42 -0.52 -12.77
N ASP A 82 7.54 -0.29 -11.79
CA ASP A 82 7.34 1.03 -11.19
C ASP A 82 8.38 1.26 -10.09
N VAL A 83 9.58 1.66 -10.53
CA VAL A 83 10.71 1.92 -9.64
C VAL A 83 10.38 3.06 -8.66
N VAL A 84 9.53 4.01 -9.04
CA VAL A 84 9.17 5.14 -8.18
C VAL A 84 8.31 4.67 -7.01
N GLU A 85 7.27 3.86 -7.28
CA GLU A 85 6.49 3.20 -6.22
C GLU A 85 7.36 2.29 -5.35
N GLY A 86 8.25 1.49 -5.95
CA GLY A 86 9.16 0.62 -5.21
C GLY A 86 10.08 1.38 -4.25
N LEU A 87 10.65 2.51 -4.68
CA LEU A 87 11.49 3.35 -3.83
C LEU A 87 10.68 4.07 -2.74
N ALA A 88 9.45 4.50 -3.03
CA ALA A 88 8.56 5.06 -2.04
C ALA A 88 8.20 4.03 -0.96
N VAL A 89 7.90 2.79 -1.36
CA VAL A 89 7.67 1.67 -0.44
C VAL A 89 8.87 1.45 0.48
N VAL A 90 10.09 1.38 -0.06
CA VAL A 90 11.31 1.22 0.74
C VAL A 90 11.44 2.31 1.80
N LYS A 91 11.17 3.58 1.44
CA LYS A 91 11.20 4.69 2.40
C LYS A 91 10.14 4.54 3.48
N SER A 92 8.90 4.19 3.11
CA SER A 92 7.80 4.00 4.05
C SER A 92 8.06 2.88 5.07
N LEU A 93 8.70 1.79 4.65
CA LEU A 93 8.99 0.64 5.52
C LEU A 93 10.02 0.93 6.62
N ALA A 94 10.86 1.96 6.46
CA ALA A 94 11.95 2.24 7.40
C ALA A 94 11.46 2.55 8.83
N GLY A 95 10.28 3.16 8.97
CA GLY A 95 9.68 3.53 10.24
C GLY A 95 8.76 2.47 10.87
N MET A 96 8.55 1.33 10.21
CA MET A 96 7.50 0.36 10.58
C MET A 96 8.00 -0.79 11.48
N GLY A 97 9.03 -0.54 12.30
CA GLY A 97 9.51 -1.52 13.28
C GLY A 97 10.06 -2.82 12.68
N VAL A 98 9.75 -3.96 13.31
CA VAL A 98 10.27 -5.27 12.92
C VAL A 98 9.65 -5.75 11.60
N GLU A 99 8.37 -5.47 11.40
CA GLU A 99 7.59 -5.80 10.22
C GLU A 99 8.17 -5.07 9.00
N GLY A 100 8.43 -3.76 9.15
CA GLY A 100 9.11 -2.96 8.13
C GLY A 100 10.48 -3.52 7.74
N ARG A 101 11.27 -3.94 8.74
CA ARG A 101 12.60 -4.53 8.51
C ARG A 101 12.52 -5.87 7.77
N ILE A 102 11.55 -6.73 8.09
CA ILE A 102 11.33 -8.00 7.38
C ILE A 102 10.99 -7.74 5.92
N ALA A 103 10.08 -6.80 5.65
CA ALA A 103 9.71 -6.42 4.30
C ALA A 103 10.89 -5.82 3.50
N LEU A 104 11.72 -4.99 4.13
CA LEU A 104 12.93 -4.44 3.52
C LEU A 104 13.94 -5.53 3.12
N VAL A 105 14.13 -6.55 3.96
CA VAL A 105 14.99 -7.70 3.61
C VAL A 105 14.44 -8.42 2.37
N ALA A 106 13.14 -8.70 2.34
CA ALA A 106 12.51 -9.34 1.19
C ALA A 106 12.67 -8.52 -0.10
N LEU A 107 12.53 -7.19 -0.04
CA LEU A 107 12.76 -6.31 -1.20
C LEU A 107 14.22 -6.31 -1.64
N ALA A 108 15.17 -6.25 -0.70
CA ALA A 108 16.60 -6.28 -0.97
C ALA A 108 17.03 -7.55 -1.72
N GLU A 109 16.38 -8.68 -1.44
CA GLU A 109 16.69 -9.97 -2.05
C GLU A 109 15.96 -10.20 -3.37
N ARG A 110 14.68 -9.80 -3.46
CA ARG A 110 13.76 -10.34 -4.47
C ARG A 110 13.23 -9.32 -5.48
N HIS A 111 13.32 -8.02 -5.19
CA HIS A 111 12.73 -7.03 -6.10
C HIS A 111 13.47 -7.00 -7.44
N GLN A 112 12.76 -6.93 -8.58
CA GLN A 112 13.40 -7.05 -9.90
C GLN A 112 14.29 -5.84 -10.24
N ALA A 113 13.84 -4.63 -9.89
CA ALA A 113 14.63 -3.41 -10.08
C ALA A 113 15.83 -3.34 -9.12
N HIS A 114 17.04 -3.22 -9.68
CA HIS A 114 18.29 -3.10 -8.91
C HIS A 114 18.29 -1.91 -7.96
N ALA A 115 17.81 -0.74 -8.41
CA ALA A 115 17.73 0.47 -7.58
C ALA A 115 16.92 0.26 -6.28
N VAL A 116 15.83 -0.50 -6.35
CA VAL A 116 15.01 -0.83 -5.17
C VAL A 116 15.76 -1.76 -4.23
N ARG A 117 16.45 -2.78 -4.77
CA ARG A 117 17.26 -3.70 -3.95
C ARG A 117 18.37 -2.96 -3.20
N GLU A 118 19.15 -2.14 -3.91
CA GLU A 118 20.25 -1.35 -3.33
C GLU A 118 19.75 -0.37 -2.27
N THR A 119 18.65 0.33 -2.55
CA THR A 119 18.08 1.28 -1.59
C THR A 119 17.57 0.56 -0.34
N ALA A 120 16.93 -0.60 -0.48
CA ALA A 120 16.49 -1.40 0.66
C ALA A 120 17.67 -1.85 1.54
N GLN A 121 18.77 -2.30 0.93
CA GLN A 121 20.00 -2.64 1.66
C GLN A 121 20.60 -1.43 2.38
N GLN A 122 20.62 -0.27 1.73
CA GLN A 122 21.13 0.96 2.35
C GLN A 122 20.30 1.36 3.56
N VAL A 123 18.97 1.34 3.44
CA VAL A 123 18.05 1.63 4.55
C VAL A 123 18.26 0.64 5.70
N LEU A 124 18.40 -0.66 5.41
CA LEU A 124 18.70 -1.68 6.43
C LEU A 124 20.02 -1.39 7.17
N ARG A 125 21.07 -0.93 6.48
CA ARG A 125 22.31 -0.49 7.13
C ARG A 125 22.06 0.70 8.05
N THR A 126 21.36 1.73 7.58
CA THR A 126 21.06 2.93 8.37
C THR A 126 20.27 2.62 9.64
N ILE A 127 19.23 1.79 9.56
CA ILE A 127 18.40 1.41 10.72
C ILE A 127 19.22 0.61 11.75
N ARG A 128 20.20 -0.19 11.31
CA ARG A 128 21.12 -0.90 12.23
C ARG A 128 22.01 0.07 13.01
N HIS A 129 22.48 1.15 12.37
CA HIS A 129 23.37 2.12 13.01
C HIS A 129 22.65 3.11 13.94
N ALA A 130 21.37 3.41 13.70
CA ALA A 130 20.57 4.31 14.53
C ALA A 130 20.15 3.73 15.91
N LYS A 131 20.59 2.51 16.26
CA LYS A 131 20.31 1.83 17.54
C LYS A 131 21.44 1.97 18.58
N HIS A 132 22.26 3.02 18.51
CA HIS A 132 23.23 3.41 19.54
C HIS A 132 22.85 4.77 20.12
#